data_AF-A0A7U2IBL4-F1
#
_entry.id   AF-A0A7U2IBL4-F1
#
_cell.length_a   1.000
_cell.length_b   1.000
_cell.length_c   1.000
_cell.angle_alpha   90.00
_cell.angle_beta   90.00
_cell.angle_gamma   90.00
#
_symmetry.space_group_name_H-M   'P 1'
#
loop_
_entity.id
_entity.type
_entity.pdbx_description
1 polymer ?
#
loop_
_entity_poly.entity_id
_entity_poly.type
_entity_poly.pdbx_seq_one_letter_code
_entity_poly.pdbx_strand_id
1 'polypeptide(L)'
;MLATVIYVVFATAALASHIPHMRRGPTPKGIVDPGAHPGCTIWHDNLDGSIECPMMTYFYNITPEQLLSWNPTLTEECGNYQTGHSYCVEVDFKPSQALPAYLSLARRCPHPP
;
A
#
# COMPACT_ATOMS: atom_id res chain seq x y z
N MET A 1 40.26 18.19 -28.38
CA MET A 1 39.44 18.88 -27.37
C MET A 1 37.94 18.51 -27.44
N LEU A 2 37.58 17.36 -28.01
CA LEU A 2 36.20 16.87 -28.11
C LEU A 2 35.87 15.74 -27.11
N ALA A 3 36.88 15.23 -26.38
CA ALA A 3 36.72 14.12 -25.44
C ALA A 3 36.20 14.55 -24.04
N THR A 4 36.27 15.83 -23.70
CA THR A 4 35.77 16.37 -22.42
C THR A 4 34.29 16.74 -22.43
N VAL A 5 33.69 16.91 -23.61
CA VAL A 5 32.28 17.33 -23.75
C VAL A 5 31.32 16.17 -23.49
N ILE A 6 31.72 14.92 -23.77
CA ILE A 6 30.85 13.74 -23.64
C ILE A 6 30.60 13.36 -22.18
N TYR A 7 31.56 13.60 -21.28
CA TYR A 7 31.45 13.21 -19.87
C TYR A 7 30.46 14.07 -19.08
N VAL A 8 30.12 15.27 -19.59
CA VAL A 8 29.34 16.27 -18.85
C VAL A 8 27.84 16.19 -19.17
N VAL A 9 27.40 15.47 -20.21
CA VAL A 9 26.00 15.59 -20.69
C VAL A 9 24.99 14.70 -19.95
N PHE A 10 25.32 13.52 -19.41
CA PHE A 10 24.26 12.62 -18.91
C PHE A 10 24.55 11.82 -17.63
N ALA A 11 25.61 12.13 -16.89
CA ALA A 11 25.84 11.48 -15.59
C ALA A 11 25.11 12.18 -14.42
N THR A 12 24.28 13.18 -14.68
CA THR A 12 23.21 13.56 -13.74
C THR A 12 22.04 12.61 -13.91
N ALA A 13 22.28 11.30 -13.75
CA ALA A 13 21.21 10.44 -13.26
C ALA A 13 20.93 10.96 -11.86
N ALA A 14 19.95 11.87 -11.80
CA ALA A 14 19.37 12.33 -10.55
C ALA A 14 19.27 11.11 -9.64
N LEU A 15 19.76 11.26 -8.41
CA LEU A 15 19.42 10.36 -7.33
C LEU A 15 17.90 10.28 -7.34
N ALA A 16 17.34 9.29 -8.03
CA ALA A 16 15.96 8.93 -7.94
C ALA A 16 15.85 8.53 -6.48
N SER A 17 15.45 9.50 -5.66
CA SER A 17 15.18 9.34 -4.26
C SER A 17 14.31 8.09 -4.19
N HIS A 18 14.86 6.99 -3.66
CA HIS A 18 14.09 5.84 -3.25
C HIS A 18 13.21 6.31 -2.08
N ILE A 19 12.24 7.16 -2.39
CA ILE A 19 11.12 7.41 -1.50
C ILE A 19 10.50 6.04 -1.37
N PRO A 20 10.47 5.44 -0.17
CA PRO A 20 9.73 4.20 0.01
C PRO A 20 8.31 4.51 -0.41
N HIS A 21 7.89 3.99 -1.57
CA HIS A 21 6.51 4.06 -1.98
C HIS A 21 5.75 3.27 -0.93
N MET A 22 5.14 3.98 0.01
CA MET A 22 4.19 3.39 0.95
C MET A 22 3.07 2.82 0.09
N ARG A 23 3.08 1.49 -0.03
CA ARG A 23 2.15 0.68 -0.84
C ARG A 23 0.79 0.53 -0.20
N ARG A 24 0.71 0.85 1.09
CA ARG A 24 -0.49 0.70 1.89
C ARG A 24 -0.88 2.08 2.40
N GLY A 25 -2.15 2.47 2.25
CA GLY A 25 -2.60 3.76 2.77
C GLY A 25 -4.13 3.94 2.77
N PRO A 26 -4.62 4.98 3.47
CA PRO A 26 -6.05 5.27 3.55
C PRO A 26 -6.63 5.88 2.26
N THR A 27 -5.75 6.35 1.37
CA THR A 27 -6.12 6.97 0.09
C THR A 27 -5.42 6.23 -1.04
N PRO A 28 -6.15 5.81 -2.09
CA PRO A 28 -5.55 5.16 -3.23
C PRO A 28 -4.69 6.16 -4.01
N LYS A 29 -3.52 5.71 -4.47
CA LYS A 29 -2.62 6.53 -5.30
C LYS A 29 -2.65 6.13 -6.77
N GLY A 30 -3.19 4.95 -7.07
CA GLY A 30 -3.39 4.43 -8.42
C GLY A 30 -4.82 4.59 -8.91
N ILE A 31 -5.08 3.98 -10.06
CA ILE A 31 -6.42 3.88 -10.65
C ILE A 31 -7.27 2.96 -9.76
N VAL A 32 -8.45 3.43 -9.38
CA VAL A 32 -9.44 2.64 -8.64
C VAL A 32 -10.47 2.13 -9.62
N ASP A 33 -10.71 0.81 -9.61
CA ASP A 33 -11.73 0.21 -10.44
C ASP A 33 -13.14 0.60 -9.95
N PRO A 34 -14.11 0.84 -10.85
CA PRO A 34 -15.46 1.31 -10.48
C PRO A 34 -16.22 0.40 -9.50
N GLY A 35 -15.82 -0.87 -9.41
CA GLY A 35 -16.43 -1.86 -8.52
C GLY A 35 -15.87 -1.86 -7.09
N ALA A 36 -14.77 -1.16 -6.83
CA ALA A 36 -14.12 -1.20 -5.52
C ALA A 36 -15.07 -0.82 -4.38
N HIS A 37 -14.97 -1.53 -3.25
CA HIS A 37 -15.93 -1.40 -2.15
C HIS A 37 -15.92 0.02 -1.57
N PRO A 38 -17.10 0.66 -1.41
CA PRO A 38 -17.18 2.06 -0.99
C PRO A 38 -16.69 2.29 0.45
N GLY A 39 -16.74 1.25 1.29
CA GLY A 39 -16.23 1.26 2.67
C GLY A 39 -14.72 0.97 2.79
N CYS A 40 -13.96 1.04 1.70
CA CYS A 40 -12.53 0.75 1.75
C CYS A 40 -11.79 1.72 2.68
N THR A 41 -11.16 1.17 3.69
CA THR A 41 -10.38 1.91 4.69
C THR A 41 -8.89 1.87 4.41
N ILE A 42 -8.39 0.81 3.76
CA ILE A 42 -6.99 0.71 3.35
C ILE A 42 -6.85 0.11 1.95
N TRP A 43 -5.99 0.75 1.16
CA TRP A 43 -5.65 0.42 -0.21
C TRP A 43 -4.25 -0.16 -0.30
N HIS A 44 -4.07 -1.12 -1.19
CA HIS A 44 -2.79 -1.54 -1.76
C HIS A 44 -2.57 -0.84 -3.09
N ASP A 45 -1.51 -0.04 -3.21
CA ASP A 45 -1.11 0.67 -4.43
C ASP A 45 -0.08 -0.18 -5.20
N ASN A 46 -0.54 -0.86 -6.26
CA ASN A 46 0.31 -1.69 -7.12
C ASN A 46 1.05 -0.85 -8.17
N LEU A 47 1.75 0.21 -7.77
CA LEU A 47 2.29 1.21 -8.72
C LEU A 47 3.45 0.70 -9.59
N ASP A 48 4.20 -0.30 -9.13
CA ASP A 48 5.35 -0.84 -9.86
C ASP A 48 5.30 -2.36 -10.08
N GLY A 49 4.20 -3.03 -9.70
CA GLY A 49 4.02 -4.46 -9.94
C GLY A 49 4.79 -5.40 -9.01
N SER A 50 5.48 -4.91 -7.97
CA SER A 50 6.35 -5.80 -7.16
C SER A 50 5.64 -6.84 -6.30
N ILE A 51 4.34 -6.69 -6.06
CA ILE A 51 3.54 -7.68 -5.33
C ILE A 51 2.59 -8.33 -6.31
N GLU A 52 2.77 -9.64 -6.51
CA GLU A 52 1.85 -10.44 -7.31
C GLU A 52 0.52 -10.61 -6.58
N CYS A 53 -0.58 -10.57 -7.33
CA CYS A 53 -1.93 -10.69 -6.78
C CYS A 53 -2.16 -11.92 -5.87
N PRO A 54 -1.65 -13.13 -6.17
CA PRO A 54 -1.81 -14.29 -5.28
C PRO A 54 -1.20 -14.10 -3.90
N MET A 55 -0.20 -13.21 -3.77
CA MET A 55 0.46 -12.92 -2.49
C MET A 55 -0.33 -11.94 -1.62
N MET A 56 -1.34 -11.26 -2.16
CA MET A 56 -2.11 -10.23 -1.47
C MET A 56 -2.79 -10.76 -0.20
N THR A 57 -3.42 -11.93 -0.30
CA THR A 57 -4.11 -12.58 0.82
C THR A 57 -3.16 -12.86 1.98
N TYR A 58 -1.94 -13.30 1.67
CA TYR A 58 -0.87 -13.50 2.63
C TYR A 58 -0.37 -12.19 3.25
N PHE A 59 -0.02 -11.19 2.41
CA PHE A 59 0.53 -9.92 2.87
C PHE A 59 -0.42 -9.12 3.76
N TYR A 60 -1.73 -9.20 3.48
CA TYR A 60 -2.76 -8.46 4.21
C TYR A 60 -3.52 -9.30 5.23
N ASN A 61 -3.23 -10.61 5.29
CA ASN A 61 -3.91 -11.56 6.16
C ASN A 61 -5.45 -11.53 5.97
N ILE A 62 -5.88 -11.64 4.71
CA ILE A 62 -7.28 -11.64 4.27
C ILE A 62 -7.56 -12.88 3.41
N THR A 63 -8.82 -13.28 3.32
CA THR A 63 -9.20 -14.42 2.47
C THR A 63 -9.34 -14.01 0.99
N PRO A 64 -9.24 -14.95 0.04
CA PRO A 64 -9.54 -14.67 -1.37
C PRO A 64 -10.94 -14.09 -1.55
N GLU A 65 -11.93 -14.61 -0.81
CA GLU A 65 -13.31 -14.14 -0.88
C GLU A 65 -13.43 -12.69 -0.40
N GLN A 66 -12.71 -12.31 0.65
CA GLN A 66 -12.66 -10.91 1.09
C GLN A 66 -12.05 -10.02 -0.01
N LEU A 67 -10.89 -10.41 -0.54
CA LEU A 67 -10.20 -9.67 -1.60
C LEU A 67 -11.10 -9.44 -2.83
N LEU A 68 -11.78 -10.49 -3.30
CA LEU A 68 -12.70 -10.42 -4.44
C LEU A 68 -13.98 -9.64 -4.09
N SER A 69 -14.52 -9.81 -2.89
CA SER A 69 -15.72 -9.07 -2.46
C SER A 69 -15.47 -7.56 -2.39
N TRP A 70 -14.25 -7.15 -2.03
CA TRP A 70 -13.89 -5.75 -1.95
C TRP A 70 -13.44 -5.15 -3.28
N ASN A 71 -13.08 -6.00 -4.25
CA ASN A 71 -12.62 -5.65 -5.58
C ASN A 71 -13.32 -6.53 -6.62
N PRO A 72 -14.63 -6.36 -6.85
CA PRO A 72 -15.44 -7.26 -7.68
C PRO A 72 -15.07 -7.24 -9.17
N THR A 73 -14.23 -6.29 -9.61
CA THR A 73 -13.64 -6.33 -10.94
C THR A 73 -12.50 -7.35 -11.01
N LEU A 74 -11.76 -7.57 -9.93
CA LEU A 74 -10.64 -8.51 -9.88
C LEU A 74 -11.15 -9.95 -10.08
N THR A 75 -10.49 -10.71 -10.96
CA THR A 75 -10.83 -12.13 -11.17
C THR A 75 -10.09 -13.01 -10.18
N GLU A 76 -10.62 -14.21 -9.93
CA GLU A 76 -10.02 -15.20 -9.03
C GLU A 76 -8.60 -15.60 -9.49
N GLU A 77 -8.39 -15.70 -10.79
CA GLU A 77 -7.11 -16.01 -11.42
C GLU A 77 -6.19 -14.78 -11.50
N CYS A 78 -6.62 -13.62 -10.99
CA CYS A 78 -5.89 -12.35 -11.04
C CYS A 78 -5.48 -11.90 -12.46
N GLY A 79 -6.17 -12.36 -13.51
CA GLY A 79 -5.80 -12.09 -14.91
C GLY A 79 -5.94 -10.62 -15.32
N ASN A 80 -6.63 -9.83 -14.52
CA ASN A 80 -6.83 -8.40 -14.71
C ASN A 80 -6.25 -7.55 -13.57
N TYR A 81 -5.36 -8.14 -12.76
CA TYR A 81 -4.53 -7.39 -11.83
C TYR A 81 -3.47 -6.58 -12.59
N GLN A 82 -3.43 -5.27 -12.37
CA GLN A 82 -2.70 -4.32 -13.21
C GLN A 82 -1.75 -3.44 -12.40
N THR A 83 -0.57 -3.22 -12.95
CA THR A 83 0.36 -2.20 -12.45
C THR A 83 -0.24 -0.81 -12.66
N GLY A 84 -0.15 0.04 -11.64
CA GLY A 84 -0.74 1.39 -11.62
C GLY A 84 -2.13 1.47 -10.99
N HIS A 85 -2.71 0.35 -10.57
CA HIS A 85 -4.02 0.30 -9.90
C HIS A 85 -3.89 0.24 -8.38
N SER A 86 -4.98 0.59 -7.69
CA SER A 86 -5.14 0.45 -6.25
C SER A 86 -6.27 -0.52 -5.91
N TYR A 87 -5.99 -1.45 -5.01
CA TYR A 87 -6.91 -2.51 -4.61
C TYR A 87 -7.27 -2.38 -3.14
N CYS A 88 -8.54 -2.55 -2.80
CA CYS A 88 -8.99 -2.52 -1.43
C CYS A 88 -8.53 -3.77 -0.68
N VAL A 89 -7.91 -3.58 0.49
CA VAL A 89 -7.37 -4.67 1.32
C VAL A 89 -7.85 -4.61 2.77
N GLU A 90 -8.69 -3.62 3.10
CA GLU A 90 -9.34 -3.51 4.40
C GLU A 90 -10.60 -2.66 4.26
N VAL A 91 -11.72 -3.13 4.78
CA VAL A 91 -13.01 -2.43 4.80
C VAL A 91 -13.45 -2.21 6.24
N ASP A 92 -14.08 -1.06 6.51
CA ASP A 92 -14.72 -0.72 7.79
C ASP A 92 -13.80 -0.80 9.02
N PHE A 93 -12.48 -0.67 8.86
CA PHE A 93 -11.59 -0.52 10.01
C PHE A 93 -11.86 0.81 10.72
N LYS A 94 -12.51 0.71 11.88
CA LYS A 94 -12.58 1.79 12.84
C LYS A 94 -11.31 1.72 13.66
N PRO A 95 -10.44 2.77 13.66
CA PRO A 95 -9.40 2.87 14.67
C PRO A 95 -10.09 2.70 16.01
N SER A 96 -9.77 1.61 16.70
CA SER A 96 -10.29 1.38 18.04
C SER A 96 -10.05 2.67 18.83
N GLN A 97 -11.10 3.18 19.48
CA GLN A 97 -11.03 4.32 20.41
C GLN A 97 -10.12 4.02 21.63
N ALA A 98 -9.21 3.04 21.54
CA ALA A 98 -8.26 2.63 22.54
C ALA A 98 -7.07 3.58 22.70
N LEU A 99 -6.83 4.55 21.80
CA LEU A 99 -5.73 5.52 21.97
C LEU A 99 -5.89 6.39 23.24
N PRO A 100 -7.08 6.96 23.55
CA PRO A 100 -7.32 7.59 24.85
C PRO A 100 -7.22 6.63 26.05
N ALA A 101 -7.65 5.38 25.89
CA ALA A 101 -7.70 4.40 26.98
C ALA A 101 -6.31 3.85 27.34
N TYR A 102 -5.44 3.63 26.35
CA TYR A 102 -4.09 3.09 26.55
C TYR A 102 -3.14 4.12 27.20
N LEU A 103 -3.22 5.40 26.80
CA LEU A 103 -2.44 6.49 27.42
C LEU A 103 -2.83 6.75 28.88
N SER A 104 -4.05 6.39 29.28
CA SER A 104 -4.53 6.53 30.66
C SER A 104 -3.95 5.45 31.60
N LEU A 105 -3.56 4.29 31.05
CA LEU A 105 -2.97 3.17 31.81
C LEU A 105 -1.43 3.27 31.90
N ALA A 106 -0.77 3.96 30.99
CA ALA A 106 0.69 4.14 30.99
C ALA A 106 1.23 5.08 32.10
N ARG A 107 0.36 5.73 32.89
CA ARG A 107 0.78 6.63 33.99
C ARG A 107 1.20 5.93 35.28
N ARG A 108 1.18 4.60 35.34
CA ARG A 108 1.61 3.85 36.52
C ARG A 108 2.42 2.62 36.14
N CYS A 109 3.65 2.85 35.67
CA CYS A 109 4.71 1.85 35.81
C CYS A 109 5.37 2.08 37.19
N PRO A 110 5.32 1.14 38.14
CA PRO A 110 6.17 1.20 39.31
C PRO A 110 7.63 1.06 38.85
N HIS A 111 8.47 2.00 39.28
CA HIS A 111 9.91 1.95 39.08
C HIS A 111 10.46 0.70 39.79
N PRO A 112 11.26 -0.17 39.14
CA PRO A 112 11.99 -1.21 39.85
C PRO A 112 13.03 -0.60 40.82
N PRO A 113 13.32 -1.24 41.96
CA PRO A 113 14.21 -0.71 42.99
C PRO A 113 15.66 -0.54 42.54
#